data_AF-A0A9Q3QCZ1-F1
#
_entry.id   AF-A0A9Q3QCZ1-F1
#
_cell.length_a   1.000
_cell.length_b   1.000
_cell.length_c   1.000
_cell.angle_alpha   90.00
_cell.angle_beta   90.00
_cell.angle_gamma   90.00
#
_symmetry.space_group_name_H-M   'P 1'
#
loop_
_entity.id
_entity.type
_entity.pdbx_description
1 polymer ?
#
loop_
_entity_poly.entity_id
_entity_poly.type
_entity_poly.pdbx_seq_one_letter_code
_entity_poly.pdbx_strand_id
1 'polypeptide(L)'
;ARNYLDNHFPNWEKQLLPTKAKNFKSASGKMTSIGTIVKEIIIPHRKGNIRLNPEFLVLDDAHIQGLLLGTDYQRMYGIDIYNSKNRHITIGTNKEKKFSLDVYQKSSQDPPEELLKEFREGRFSTTLTSKQKLSLLKMLRKNRPAFAIGE
;
A
#
# COMPACT_ATOMS: atom_id res chain seq x y z
N ALA A 1 8.80 0.93 10.16
CA ALA A 1 7.42 0.61 10.58
C ALA A 1 6.79 1.73 11.39
N ARG A 2 7.50 2.29 12.39
CA ARG A 2 7.00 3.37 13.28
C ARG A 2 6.35 4.53 12.52
N ASN A 3 7.07 5.14 11.56
CA ASN A 3 6.51 6.24 10.75
C ASN A 3 5.18 5.90 10.06
N TYR A 4 4.99 4.67 9.57
CA TYR A 4 3.73 4.27 8.96
C TYR A 4 2.62 4.16 10.01
N LEU A 5 2.91 3.54 11.16
CA LEU A 5 1.96 3.41 12.26
C LEU A 5 1.62 4.76 12.91
N ASP A 6 2.59 5.66 13.07
CA ASP A 6 2.37 6.99 13.65
C ASP A 6 1.46 7.84 12.76
N ASN A 7 1.62 7.73 11.44
CA ASN A 7 0.82 8.47 10.46
C ASN A 7 -0.61 7.93 10.30
N HIS A 8 -0.80 6.60 10.35
CA HIS A 8 -2.08 5.96 10.03
C HIS A 8 -2.85 5.41 11.23
N PHE A 9 -2.16 5.14 12.34
CA PHE A 9 -2.74 4.58 13.57
C PHE A 9 -2.20 5.30 14.82
N PRO A 10 -2.63 6.55 15.07
CA PRO A 10 -2.17 7.32 16.22
C PRO A 10 -2.37 6.55 17.54
N ASN A 11 -1.40 6.65 18.45
CA ASN A 11 -1.40 5.94 19.73
C ASN A 11 -1.37 4.39 19.62
N TRP A 12 -0.86 3.81 18.52
CA TRP A 12 -0.71 2.36 18.40
C TRP A 12 0.12 1.74 19.53
N GLU A 13 1.09 2.47 20.09
CA GLU A 13 1.93 2.03 21.21
C GLU A 13 1.11 1.66 22.45
N LYS A 14 -0.01 2.36 22.71
CA LYS A 14 -0.91 2.06 23.84
C LYS A 14 -1.70 0.76 23.65
N GLN A 15 -1.76 0.28 22.41
CA GLN A 15 -2.46 -0.95 22.01
C GLN A 15 -1.49 -2.11 21.80
N LEU A 16 -0.21 -1.89 22.11
CA LEU A 16 0.83 -2.89 21.94
C LEU A 16 0.66 -4.02 22.96
N LEU A 17 0.54 -5.23 22.44
CA LEU A 17 0.50 -6.45 23.22
C LEU A 17 1.88 -7.13 23.20
N PRO A 18 2.26 -7.84 24.28
CA PRO A 18 3.53 -8.54 24.34
C PRO A 18 3.59 -9.66 23.28
N THR A 19 4.68 -9.68 22.51
CA THR A 19 4.92 -10.76 21.54
C THR A 19 5.44 -12.03 22.23
N LYS A 20 4.93 -13.19 21.83
CA LYS A 20 5.44 -14.50 22.27
C LYS A 20 6.70 -14.92 21.51
N ALA A 21 6.96 -14.36 20.33
CA ALA A 21 8.07 -14.73 19.45
C ALA A 21 9.11 -13.61 19.40
N LYS A 22 10.38 -13.95 19.64
CA LYS A 22 11.51 -13.00 19.75
C LYS A 22 12.43 -12.94 18.54
N ASN A 23 12.37 -13.92 17.63
CA ASN A 23 13.35 -14.06 16.56
C ASN A 23 12.66 -14.22 15.21
N PHE A 24 12.48 -13.11 14.50
CA PHE A 24 12.02 -13.12 13.12
C PHE A 24 13.22 -13.01 12.18
N LYS A 25 13.13 -13.68 11.03
CA LYS A 25 14.16 -13.63 9.99
C LYS A 25 13.55 -13.05 8.72
N SER A 26 14.26 -12.09 8.16
CA SER A 26 14.04 -11.55 6.82
C SER A 26 15.10 -12.10 5.86
N ALA A 27 14.94 -11.81 4.57
CA ALA A 27 15.98 -12.08 3.58
C ALA A 27 17.31 -11.36 3.88
N SER A 28 17.25 -10.22 4.58
CA SER A 28 18.41 -9.39 4.96
C SER A 28 18.96 -9.71 6.36
N GLY A 29 18.41 -10.70 7.06
CA GLY A 29 18.90 -11.10 8.38
C GLY A 29 17.83 -11.07 9.47
N LYS A 30 18.27 -11.08 10.73
CA LYS A 30 17.39 -11.11 11.90
C LYS A 30 16.66 -9.76 12.06
N MET A 31 15.38 -9.82 12.42
CA MET A 31 14.54 -8.66 12.70
C MET A 31 14.16 -8.59 14.18
N THR A 32 13.94 -7.38 14.67
CA THR A 32 13.58 -7.10 16.06
C THR A 32 12.08 -6.81 16.18
N SER A 33 11.36 -7.66 16.91
CA SER A 33 9.94 -7.45 17.21
C SER A 33 9.74 -6.61 18.46
N ILE A 34 8.82 -5.64 18.37
CA ILE A 34 8.43 -4.76 19.48
C ILE A 34 7.23 -5.37 20.23
N GLY A 35 6.26 -5.90 19.49
CA GLY A 35 5.02 -6.46 20.04
C GLY A 35 4.02 -6.75 18.94
N THR A 36 2.78 -7.02 19.31
CA THR A 36 1.67 -7.20 18.36
C THR A 36 0.58 -6.17 18.56
N ILE A 37 -0.14 -5.85 17.49
CA ILE A 37 -1.31 -4.96 17.51
C ILE A 37 -2.44 -5.60 16.73
N VAL A 38 -3.68 -5.46 17.18
CA VAL A 38 -4.85 -5.90 16.42
C VAL A 38 -5.44 -4.70 15.69
N LYS A 39 -5.63 -4.81 14.37
CA LYS A 39 -6.20 -3.73 13.55
C LYS A 39 -7.25 -4.26 12.61
N GLU A 40 -8.42 -3.62 12.62
CA GLU A 40 -9.46 -3.90 11.63
C GLU A 40 -9.05 -3.34 10.27
N ILE A 41 -9.13 -4.18 9.24
CA ILE A 41 -8.99 -3.79 7.84
C ILE A 41 -10.36 -3.90 7.19
N ILE A 42 -10.88 -2.76 6.75
CA ILE A 42 -12.13 -2.68 6.00
C ILE A 42 -11.80 -2.52 4.51
N ILE A 43 -12.15 -3.52 3.71
CA ILE A 43 -11.97 -3.50 2.26
C ILE A 43 -13.34 -3.20 1.64
N PRO A 44 -13.55 -1.99 1.07
CA PRO A 44 -14.83 -1.61 0.51
C PRO A 44 -15.13 -2.37 -0.78
N HIS A 45 -16.38 -2.78 -0.97
CA HIS A 45 -16.85 -3.41 -2.20
C HIS A 45 -18.29 -3.00 -2.50
N ARG A 46 -18.65 -2.93 -3.79
CA ARG A 46 -20.01 -2.53 -4.23
C ARG A 46 -21.11 -3.43 -3.67
N LYS A 47 -20.82 -4.73 -3.48
CA LYS A 47 -21.71 -5.74 -2.88
C LYS A 47 -21.52 -5.89 -1.34
N GLY A 48 -21.11 -4.82 -0.66
CA GLY A 48 -20.87 -4.80 0.79
C GLY A 48 -19.41 -5.07 1.18
N ASN A 49 -18.96 -4.34 2.21
CA ASN A 49 -17.58 -4.31 2.69
C ASN A 49 -17.15 -5.63 3.32
N ILE A 50 -15.86 -5.93 3.20
CA ILE A 50 -15.21 -7.04 3.90
C ILE A 50 -14.44 -6.47 5.06
N ARG A 51 -14.54 -7.09 6.23
CA ARG A 51 -13.85 -6.70 7.46
C ARG A 51 -12.94 -7.85 7.88
N LEU A 52 -11.67 -7.54 8.09
CA LEU A 52 -10.66 -8.48 8.58
C LEU A 52 -10.15 -7.93 9.91
N ASN A 53 -9.87 -8.78 10.89
CA ASN A 53 -9.31 -8.38 12.19
C ASN A 53 -7.97 -9.08 12.44
N PRO A 54 -6.95 -8.84 11.61
CA PRO A 54 -5.62 -9.42 11.79
C PRO A 54 -4.88 -8.84 13.00
N GLU A 55 -4.06 -9.70 13.60
CA GLU A 55 -3.00 -9.38 14.53
C GLU A 55 -1.71 -9.16 13.74
N PHE A 56 -1.17 -7.95 13.84
CA PHE A 56 0.08 -7.57 13.18
C PHE A 56 1.23 -7.60 14.15
N LEU A 57 2.32 -8.20 13.72
CA LEU A 57 3.62 -8.06 14.37
C LEU A 57 4.21 -6.68 14.02
N VAL A 58 4.57 -5.93 15.05
CA VAL A 58 5.31 -4.68 14.89
C VAL A 58 6.80 -4.95 14.97
N LEU A 59 7.52 -4.62 13.90
CA LEU A 59 8.95 -4.80 13.75
C LEU A 59 9.65 -3.43 13.79
N ASP A 60 10.69 -3.32 14.61
CA ASP A 60 11.39 -2.03 14.82
C ASP A 60 12.19 -1.61 13.59
N ASP A 61 12.86 -2.59 12.99
CA ASP A 61 13.82 -2.47 11.90
C ASP A 61 13.21 -2.72 10.50
N ALA A 62 11.88 -2.80 10.40
CA ALA A 62 11.21 -2.99 9.11
C ALA A 62 11.10 -1.68 8.32
N HIS A 63 11.64 -1.66 7.09
CA HIS A 63 11.54 -0.54 6.15
C HIS A 63 10.34 -0.63 5.19
N ILE A 64 9.19 -1.07 5.68
CA ILE A 64 7.97 -1.25 4.86
C ILE A 64 7.03 -0.05 5.07
N GLN A 65 6.46 0.45 3.97
CA GLN A 65 5.43 1.51 3.95
C GLN A 65 4.03 0.91 3.78
N GLY A 66 3.64 0.03 4.69
CA GLY A 66 2.37 -0.69 4.58
C GLY A 66 2.23 -1.82 5.59
N LEU A 67 1.07 -2.46 5.54
CA LEU A 67 0.78 -3.68 6.28
C LEU A 67 1.05 -4.90 5.38
N LEU A 68 1.71 -5.91 5.94
CA LEU A 68 1.88 -7.19 5.27
C LEU A 68 0.90 -8.19 5.86
N LEU A 69 0.03 -8.72 5.01
CA LEU A 69 -0.79 -9.89 5.34
C LEU A 69 -0.02 -11.15 4.93
N GLY A 70 0.31 -11.96 5.93
CA GLY A 70 1.00 -13.24 5.73
C GLY A 70 0.11 -14.30 5.11
N THR A 71 0.74 -15.44 4.78
CA THR A 71 0.04 -16.60 4.20
C THR A 71 -0.91 -17.29 5.20
N ASP A 72 -0.71 -17.07 6.49
CA ASP A 72 -1.61 -17.46 7.56
C ASP A 72 -2.98 -16.78 7.42
N TYR A 73 -2.99 -15.45 7.29
CA TYR A 73 -4.23 -14.70 7.04
C TYR A 73 -4.80 -14.93 5.65
N GLN A 74 -3.93 -15.16 4.66
CA GLN A 74 -4.36 -15.55 3.33
C GLN A 74 -5.22 -16.83 3.37
N ARG A 75 -4.75 -17.86 4.09
CA ARG A 75 -5.51 -19.11 4.25
C ARG A 75 -6.74 -18.92 5.14
N MET A 76 -6.60 -18.23 6.27
CA MET A 76 -7.68 -18.03 7.24
C MET A 76 -8.89 -17.32 6.62
N TYR A 77 -8.65 -16.31 5.79
CA TYR A 77 -9.71 -15.54 5.15
C TYR A 77 -10.07 -16.02 3.73
N GLY A 78 -9.44 -17.09 3.24
CA GLY A 78 -9.65 -17.60 1.88
C GLY A 78 -9.34 -16.54 0.82
N ILE A 79 -8.18 -15.90 0.93
CA ILE A 79 -7.73 -14.88 -0.03
C ILE A 79 -7.03 -15.56 -1.20
N ASP A 80 -7.69 -15.56 -2.35
CA ASP A 80 -7.12 -16.07 -3.60
C ASP A 80 -6.65 -14.91 -4.47
N ILE A 81 -5.45 -15.04 -5.04
CA ILE A 81 -4.86 -14.07 -5.95
C ILE A 81 -4.88 -14.65 -7.36
N TYR A 82 -5.58 -13.99 -8.28
CA TYR A 82 -5.68 -14.39 -9.68
C TYR A 82 -4.86 -13.46 -10.56
N ASN A 83 -3.82 -14.02 -11.20
CA ASN A 83 -2.96 -13.33 -12.17
C ASN A 83 -3.38 -13.74 -13.59
N SER A 84 -4.56 -13.29 -14.01
CA SER A 84 -5.05 -13.47 -15.39
C SER A 84 -4.95 -12.15 -16.17
N LYS A 85 -5.83 -11.89 -17.16
CA LYS A 85 -5.83 -10.63 -17.94
C LYS A 85 -5.77 -9.38 -17.05
N ASN A 86 -6.48 -9.39 -15.91
CA ASN A 86 -6.38 -8.38 -14.86
C ASN A 86 -6.07 -9.07 -13.53
N ARG A 87 -5.15 -8.47 -12.75
CA ARG A 87 -4.80 -8.97 -11.43
C ARG A 87 -5.93 -8.64 -10.44
N HIS A 88 -6.50 -9.65 -9.80
CA HIS A 88 -7.56 -9.45 -8.83
C HIS A 88 -7.44 -10.41 -7.65
N ILE A 89 -7.97 -10.01 -6.50
CA ILE A 89 -8.15 -10.90 -5.36
C ILE A 89 -9.62 -11.23 -5.15
N THR A 90 -9.89 -12.42 -4.65
CA THR A 90 -11.16 -12.76 -4.01
C THR A 90 -10.90 -13.05 -2.55
N ILE A 91 -11.88 -12.79 -1.70
CA ILE A 91 -11.79 -13.04 -0.26
C ILE A 91 -12.99 -13.88 0.15
N GLY A 92 -12.72 -15.03 0.76
CA GLY A 92 -13.70 -16.04 1.11
C GLY A 92 -14.18 -16.85 -0.10
N THR A 93 -15.28 -17.57 0.08
CA THR A 93 -15.84 -18.48 -0.95
C THR A 93 -16.53 -17.76 -2.10
N ASN A 94 -16.73 -16.44 -2.02
CA ASN A 94 -17.50 -15.69 -3.00
C ASN A 94 -16.63 -15.18 -4.16
N LYS A 95 -16.48 -16.02 -5.19
CA LYS A 95 -15.74 -15.72 -6.42
C LYS A 95 -16.31 -14.54 -7.24
N GLU A 96 -17.51 -14.05 -6.92
CA GLU A 96 -18.08 -12.86 -7.55
C GLU A 96 -17.56 -11.55 -6.96
N LYS A 97 -17.04 -11.56 -5.73
CA LYS A 97 -16.43 -10.39 -5.09
C LYS A 97 -14.96 -10.31 -5.49
N LYS A 98 -14.72 -9.80 -6.70
CA LYS A 98 -13.38 -9.55 -7.24
C LYS A 98 -12.94 -8.14 -6.90
N PHE A 99 -11.81 -8.03 -6.23
CA PHE A 99 -11.16 -6.75 -5.97
C PHE A 99 -10.01 -6.61 -6.95
N SER A 100 -10.07 -5.58 -7.80
CA SER A 100 -8.97 -5.30 -8.70
C SER A 100 -7.74 -4.91 -7.90
N LEU A 101 -6.62 -5.58 -8.16
CA LEU A 101 -5.28 -5.16 -7.73
C LEU A 101 -4.71 -4.22 -8.79
N ASP A 102 -5.46 -3.20 -9.18
CA ASP A 102 -4.88 -2.11 -9.94
C ASP A 102 -3.91 -1.41 -8.99
N VAL A 103 -2.63 -1.34 -9.39
CA VAL A 103 -1.59 -0.61 -8.67
C VAL A 103 -2.17 0.74 -8.28
N TYR A 104 -2.20 1.01 -6.97
CA TYR A 104 -2.64 2.26 -6.36
C TYR A 104 -2.53 3.42 -7.35
N GLN A 105 -3.66 3.86 -7.91
CA GLN A 105 -3.70 5.19 -8.48
C GLN A 105 -3.57 6.12 -7.28
N LYS A 106 -2.34 6.58 -6.98
CA LYS A 106 -2.08 7.64 -6.01
C LYS A 106 -3.16 8.69 -6.20
N SER A 107 -4.03 8.83 -5.20
CA SER A 107 -5.04 9.89 -5.15
C SER A 107 -4.37 11.20 -5.52
N SER A 108 -5.02 11.98 -6.37
CA SER A 108 -4.53 13.19 -7.02
C SER A 108 -4.21 14.38 -6.08
N GLN A 109 -3.80 14.11 -4.84
CA GLN A 109 -3.62 15.06 -3.74
C GLN A 109 -2.17 15.14 -3.23
N ASP A 110 -1.18 14.68 -3.99
CA ASP A 110 0.21 14.89 -3.61
C ASP A 110 0.55 16.41 -3.67
N PRO A 111 1.30 16.95 -2.71
CA PRO A 111 1.80 18.32 -2.77
C PRO A 111 2.60 18.56 -4.05
N PRO A 112 2.59 19.78 -4.62
CA PRO A 112 3.32 20.10 -5.86
C PRO A 112 4.82 19.73 -5.85
N GLU A 113 5.41 19.66 -4.67
CA GLU A 113 6.83 19.34 -4.45
C GLU A 113 7.14 17.84 -4.62
N GLU A 114 6.19 16.95 -4.31
CA GLU A 114 6.36 15.51 -4.56
C GLU A 114 6.17 15.17 -6.04
N LEU A 115 5.31 15.92 -6.74
CA LEU A 115 5.16 15.80 -8.19
C LEU A 115 6.48 16.07 -8.93
N LEU A 116 7.28 17.03 -8.45
CA LEU A 116 8.58 17.36 -9.05
C LEU A 116 9.65 16.29 -8.80
N LYS A 117 9.52 15.46 -7.75
CA LYS A 117 10.45 14.35 -7.48
C LYS A 117 10.29 13.20 -8.48
N GLU A 118 9.08 12.96 -8.97
CA GLU A 118 8.80 11.99 -10.05
C GLU A 118 9.52 12.35 -11.37
N PHE A 119 10.07 13.57 -11.49
CA PHE A 119 10.75 14.08 -12.70
C PHE A 119 12.26 13.98 -12.74
N ARG A 120 12.92 13.37 -11.74
CA ARG A 120 14.39 13.22 -11.81
C ARG A 120 14.86 12.46 -13.06
N GLU A 121 13.98 11.67 -13.67
CA GLU A 121 14.30 10.82 -14.82
C GLU A 121 13.69 11.33 -16.16
N GLY A 122 12.85 12.37 -16.14
CA GLY A 122 12.16 12.87 -17.33
C GLY A 122 12.95 13.93 -18.11
N ARG A 123 13.14 13.74 -19.42
CA ARG A 123 13.79 14.73 -20.29
C ARG A 123 12.81 15.84 -20.70
N PHE A 124 12.77 16.94 -19.94
CA PHE A 124 12.04 18.15 -20.31
C PHE A 124 12.93 19.11 -21.08
N SER A 125 12.34 19.89 -21.98
CA SER A 125 13.05 21.00 -22.60
C SER A 125 13.62 21.94 -21.53
N THR A 126 14.87 22.35 -21.70
CA THR A 126 15.57 23.32 -20.84
C THR A 126 14.96 24.72 -20.91
N THR A 127 14.16 24.98 -21.95
CA THR A 127 13.48 26.27 -22.16
C THR A 127 12.23 26.48 -21.31
N LEU A 128 11.74 25.44 -20.63
CA LEU A 128 10.52 25.53 -19.82
C LEU A 128 10.81 26.06 -18.41
N THR A 129 10.07 27.08 -17.99
CA THR A 129 10.08 27.59 -16.62
C THR A 129 9.47 26.59 -15.63
N SER A 130 9.81 26.70 -14.35
CA SER A 130 9.28 25.83 -13.29
C SER A 130 7.74 25.84 -13.21
N LYS A 131 7.12 27.00 -13.45
CA LYS A 131 5.66 27.15 -13.47
C LYS A 131 5.01 26.42 -14.66
N GLN A 132 5.65 26.47 -15.83
CA GLN A 132 5.17 25.76 -17.02
C GLN A 132 5.33 24.24 -16.87
N LYS A 133 6.45 23.77 -16.29
CA LYS A 133 6.66 22.35 -15.97
C LYS A 133 5.56 21.83 -15.05
N LEU A 134 5.24 22.55 -13.97
CA LEU A 134 4.14 22.20 -13.06
C LEU A 134 2.78 22.14 -13.75
N SER A 135 2.48 23.09 -14.65
CA SER A 135 1.22 23.10 -15.40
C SER A 135 1.10 21.90 -16.34
N LEU A 136 2.17 21.61 -17.08
CA LEU A 136 2.28 20.45 -17.96
C LEU A 136 2.08 19.14 -17.19
N LEU A 137 2.67 19.06 -15.99
CA LEU A 137 2.58 17.91 -15.10
C LEU A 137 1.14 17.63 -14.66
N LYS A 138 0.42 18.66 -14.24
CA LYS A 138 -1.01 18.56 -13.90
C LYS A 138 -1.82 18.06 -15.09
N MET A 139 -1.51 18.54 -16.29
CA MET A 139 -2.20 18.15 -17.51
C MET A 139 -1.88 16.70 -17.93
N LEU A 140 -0.62 16.27 -17.88
CA LEU A 140 -0.20 14.90 -18.15
C LEU A 140 -0.80 13.91 -17.15
N ARG A 141 -0.87 14.26 -15.86
CA ARG A 141 -1.49 13.40 -14.83
C ARG A 141 -3.01 13.32 -15.01
N LYS A 142 -3.67 14.44 -15.33
CA LYS A 142 -5.11 14.46 -15.64
C LYS A 142 -5.45 13.57 -16.83
N ASN A 143 -4.59 13.56 -17.84
CA ASN A 143 -4.76 12.80 -19.07
C ASN A 143 -3.89 11.52 -19.09
N ARG A 144 -3.44 11.03 -17.94
CA ARG A 144 -2.59 9.84 -17.82
C ARG A 144 -3.09 8.65 -18.65
N PRO A 145 -4.38 8.29 -18.71
CA PRO A 145 -4.83 7.17 -19.54
C PRO A 145 -4.63 7.38 -21.05
N ALA A 146 -4.48 8.61 -21.54
CA ALA A 146 -4.19 8.90 -22.94
C ALA A 146 -2.68 8.87 -23.27
N PHE A 147 -1.82 8.99 -22.26
CA PHE A 147 -0.35 9.06 -22.42
C PHE A 147 0.39 7.85 -21.85
N ALA A 148 -0.24 7.09 -20.97
CA ALA A 148 0.25 5.80 -20.52
C ALA A 148 -0.05 4.79 -21.63
N ILE A 149 0.96 4.48 -22.44
CA ILE A 149 0.95 3.27 -23.27
C ILE A 149 0.91 2.12 -22.27
N GLY A 150 -0.15 1.30 -22.33
CA GLY A 150 -0.41 0.25 -21.37
C GLY A 150 0.74 -0.76 -21.30
N GLU A 151 1.04 -1.20 -20.07
CA GLU A 151 1.61 -2.51 -19.78
C GLU A 151 0.60 -3.30 -18.96
#